data_AF-A0A3S0EKP0-F1
#
_entry.id   AF-A0A3S0EKP0-F1
#
_cell.length_a   1.000
_cell.length_b   1.000
_cell.length_c   1.000
_cell.angle_alpha   90.00
_cell.angle_beta   90.00
_cell.angle_gamma   90.00
#
_symmetry.space_group_name_H-M   'P 1'
#
loop_
_entity.id
_entity.type
_entity.pdbx_description
1 polymer ?
#
loop_
_entity_poly.entity_id
_entity_poly.type
_entity_poly.pdbx_seq_one_letter_code
_entity_poly.pdbx_strand_id
1 'polypeptide(L)'
;MNGKRTRNEVIAVSVVLMLSQLPALADAISPAIKGDGKQYSKDAANTSYYGTGISGRLTEASTLRFEGEQETAAANHDLAIKKLQKAVQLDPADPTGHILLARALSAKVRSSSRPDEKQIAQAIEEWKLIWHHDADLLEQVEGRRETHALQKLAKAVAKYNQEHPANSQVAAKTSTDKL
;
A
#
# COMPACT_ATOMS: atom_id res chain seq x y z
N MET A 1 -39.81 75.78 5.20
CA MET A 1 -39.68 75.30 3.80
C MET A 1 -38.22 74.92 3.60
N ASN A 2 -37.87 73.66 3.86
CA ASN A 2 -37.67 72.59 2.86
C ASN A 2 -36.54 72.88 1.86
N GLY A 3 -35.45 72.13 2.01
CA GLY A 3 -34.34 72.08 1.06
C GLY A 3 -33.20 71.17 1.53
N LYS A 4 -33.48 69.88 1.76
CA LYS A 4 -32.46 68.86 2.04
C LYS A 4 -31.58 68.67 0.80
N ARG A 5 -30.27 68.94 0.88
CA ARG A 5 -29.27 68.41 -0.06
C ARG A 5 -28.60 67.20 0.58
N THR A 6 -28.98 66.03 0.08
CA THR A 6 -28.37 64.73 0.38
C THR A 6 -26.99 64.64 -0.26
N ARG A 7 -25.95 64.42 0.54
CA ARG A 7 -24.65 63.96 0.06
C ARG A 7 -24.72 62.44 -0.11
N ASN A 8 -24.76 61.99 -1.36
CA ASN A 8 -24.54 60.58 -1.69
C ASN A 8 -23.02 60.36 -1.74
N GLU A 9 -22.47 59.75 -0.70
CA GLU A 9 -21.13 59.16 -0.77
C GLU A 9 -21.23 57.82 -1.50
N VAL A 10 -20.67 57.77 -2.71
CA VAL A 10 -20.46 56.51 -3.43
C VAL A 10 -19.15 55.94 -2.91
N ILE A 11 -19.22 55.00 -1.96
CA ILE A 11 -18.08 54.16 -1.59
C ILE A 11 -17.95 53.09 -2.68
N ALA A 12 -17.09 53.35 -3.66
CA ALA A 12 -16.63 52.32 -4.58
C ALA A 12 -15.71 51.37 -3.81
N VAL A 13 -16.25 50.26 -3.32
CA VAL A 13 -15.44 49.16 -2.77
C VAL A 13 -14.78 48.46 -3.95
N SER A 14 -13.54 48.86 -4.24
CA SER A 14 -12.65 48.14 -5.14
C SER A 14 -12.34 46.77 -4.53
N VAL A 15 -13.10 45.75 -4.91
CA VAL A 15 -12.73 44.33 -4.71
C VAL A 15 -11.59 44.03 -5.68
N VAL A 16 -10.39 44.44 -5.29
CA VAL A 16 -9.15 44.06 -5.99
C VAL A 16 -8.99 42.56 -5.82
N LEU A 17 -8.98 41.86 -6.96
CA LEU A 17 -8.67 40.44 -7.10
C LEU A 17 -7.34 40.10 -6.39
N MET A 18 -7.42 39.67 -5.13
CA MET A 18 -6.33 39.02 -4.40
C MET A 18 -6.39 37.50 -4.61
N LEU A 19 -6.58 37.05 -5.86
CA LEU A 19 -6.52 35.63 -6.24
C LEU A 19 -5.15 35.21 -6.79
N SER A 20 -4.20 36.14 -6.93
CA SER A 20 -2.87 35.88 -7.50
C SER A 20 -1.80 35.52 -6.46
N GLN A 21 -2.14 35.43 -5.18
CA GLN A 21 -1.20 35.13 -4.10
C GLN A 21 -1.50 33.84 -3.32
N LEU A 22 -2.40 32.99 -3.82
CA LEU A 22 -2.34 31.61 -3.38
C LEU A 22 -1.00 31.08 -3.90
N PRO A 23 -0.04 30.72 -3.03
CA PRO A 23 1.10 29.96 -3.51
C PRO A 23 0.49 28.79 -4.28
N ALA A 24 0.95 28.56 -5.51
CA ALA A 24 0.68 27.30 -6.16
C ALA A 24 1.07 26.26 -5.12
N LEU A 25 0.08 25.59 -4.53
CA LEU A 25 0.30 24.37 -3.79
C LEU A 25 0.80 23.45 -4.88
N ALA A 26 2.11 23.51 -5.15
CA ALA A 26 2.82 22.49 -5.88
C ALA A 26 2.34 21.22 -5.21
N ASP A 27 1.57 20.43 -5.97
CA ASP A 27 1.01 19.17 -5.52
C ASP A 27 2.13 18.50 -4.74
N ALA A 28 1.92 18.30 -3.44
CA ALA A 28 2.99 17.83 -2.57
C ALA A 28 3.46 16.52 -3.18
N ILE A 29 4.64 16.54 -3.83
CA ILE A 29 5.19 15.37 -4.50
C ILE A 29 5.28 14.30 -3.41
N SER A 30 4.41 13.30 -3.51
CA SER A 30 4.33 12.25 -2.50
C SER A 30 5.71 11.58 -2.45
N PRO A 31 6.28 11.33 -1.26
CA PRO A 31 7.58 10.72 -1.18
C PRO A 31 7.52 9.32 -1.83
N ALA A 32 8.38 9.07 -2.82
CA ALA A 32 8.51 7.74 -3.43
C ALA A 32 8.80 6.67 -2.37
N ILE A 33 8.32 5.44 -2.60
CA ILE A 33 8.67 4.29 -1.76
C ILE A 33 10.19 4.11 -1.88
N LYS A 34 10.89 4.28 -0.76
CA LYS A 34 12.32 4.02 -0.69
C LYS A 34 12.52 2.56 -0.33
N GLY A 35 13.45 1.90 -1.00
CA GLY A 35 13.98 0.63 -0.53
C GLY A 35 14.59 0.83 0.86
N ASP A 36 13.88 0.42 1.90
CA ASP A 36 14.27 0.48 3.31
C ASP A 36 15.35 -0.56 3.68
N GLY A 37 15.89 -1.26 2.68
CA GLY A 37 16.82 -2.37 2.87
C GLY A 37 16.14 -3.67 3.30
N LYS A 38 14.79 -3.71 3.40
CA LYS A 38 14.04 -4.94 3.67
C LYS A 38 14.28 -5.93 2.54
N GLN A 39 14.71 -7.13 2.93
CA GLN A 39 14.84 -8.24 2.01
C GLN A 39 13.48 -8.92 1.85
N TYR A 40 12.86 -8.78 0.68
CA TYR A 40 11.60 -9.44 0.34
C TYR A 40 11.82 -10.85 -0.18
N SER A 41 12.92 -11.08 -0.90
CA SER A 41 13.27 -12.39 -1.45
C SER A 41 14.77 -12.67 -1.39
N LYS A 42 15.14 -13.95 -1.29
CA LYS A 42 16.52 -14.44 -1.39
C LYS A 42 16.87 -14.89 -2.81
N ASP A 43 15.89 -14.96 -3.70
CA ASP A 43 16.08 -15.45 -5.06
C ASP A 43 16.86 -14.43 -5.89
N ALA A 44 17.93 -14.89 -6.55
CA ALA A 44 18.68 -14.07 -7.48
C ALA A 44 17.85 -13.70 -8.72
N ALA A 45 18.22 -12.58 -9.36
CA ALA A 45 17.69 -12.23 -10.68
C ALA A 45 18.00 -13.34 -11.69
N ASN A 46 17.04 -13.66 -12.56
CA ASN A 46 17.20 -14.66 -13.61
C ASN A 46 17.93 -14.04 -14.82
N THR A 47 19.25 -13.86 -14.66
CA THR A 47 20.10 -13.18 -15.63
C THR A 47 20.32 -13.97 -16.91
N SER A 48 20.10 -15.29 -16.91
CA SER A 48 20.19 -16.11 -18.12
C SER A 48 19.02 -15.87 -19.07
N TYR A 49 17.83 -15.57 -18.55
CA TYR A 49 16.64 -15.31 -19.36
C TYR A 49 16.41 -13.83 -19.63
N TYR A 50 16.48 -12.97 -18.60
CA TYR A 50 16.19 -11.54 -18.72
C TYR A 50 17.43 -10.68 -19.01
N GLY A 51 18.62 -11.28 -19.02
CA GLY A 51 19.89 -10.58 -19.19
C GLY A 51 20.41 -9.93 -17.90
N THR A 52 21.53 -9.24 -18.01
CA THR A 52 22.23 -8.61 -16.88
C THR A 52 21.90 -7.12 -16.74
N GLY A 53 22.13 -6.56 -15.55
CA GLY A 53 21.99 -5.12 -15.30
C GLY A 53 20.57 -4.69 -14.91
N ILE A 54 20.32 -3.38 -14.94
CA ILE A 54 19.05 -2.80 -14.47
C ILE A 54 17.88 -3.23 -15.37
N SER A 55 18.02 -3.11 -16.69
CA SER A 55 16.94 -3.43 -17.63
C SER A 55 16.42 -4.86 -17.51
N GLY A 56 17.32 -5.83 -17.33
CA GLY A 56 16.94 -7.23 -17.13
C GLY A 56 16.15 -7.42 -15.82
N ARG A 57 16.61 -6.80 -14.73
CA ARG A 57 15.91 -6.86 -13.44
C ARG A 57 14.52 -6.23 -13.50
N LEU A 58 14.37 -5.07 -14.14
CA LEU A 58 13.07 -4.40 -14.26
C LEU A 58 12.10 -5.18 -15.14
N THR A 59 12.60 -5.82 -16.20
CA THR A 59 11.81 -6.71 -17.07
C THR A 59 11.34 -7.94 -16.31
N GLU A 60 12.23 -8.56 -15.52
CA GLU A 60 11.88 -9.68 -14.64
C GLU A 60 10.84 -9.24 -13.59
N ALA A 61 11.03 -8.10 -12.94
CA ALA A 61 10.10 -7.56 -11.95
C ALA A 61 8.70 -7.33 -12.55
N SER A 62 8.62 -6.77 -13.76
CA SER A 62 7.35 -6.59 -14.48
C SER A 62 6.66 -7.93 -14.79
N THR A 63 7.43 -8.93 -15.24
CA THR A 63 6.89 -10.27 -15.53
C THR A 63 6.37 -10.94 -14.26
N LEU A 64 7.12 -10.87 -13.17
CA LEU A 64 6.73 -11.41 -11.87
C LEU A 64 5.49 -10.74 -11.29
N ARG A 65 5.30 -9.43 -11.51
CA ARG A 65 4.06 -8.72 -11.13
C ARG A 65 2.86 -9.30 -11.86
N PHE A 66 2.94 -9.43 -13.18
CA PHE A 66 1.87 -10.00 -13.99
C PHE A 66 1.53 -11.44 -13.59
N GLU A 67 2.54 -12.30 -13.42
CA GLU A 67 2.33 -13.67 -12.95
C GLU A 67 1.76 -13.70 -11.52
N GLY A 68 2.25 -12.86 -10.61
CA GLY A 68 1.77 -12.79 -9.24
C GLY A 68 0.30 -12.36 -9.13
N GLU A 69 -0.12 -11.42 -9.98
CA GLU A 69 -1.53 -11.01 -10.10
C GLU A 69 -2.41 -12.17 -10.59
N GLN A 70 -1.98 -12.90 -11.63
CA GLN A 70 -2.70 -14.09 -12.11
C GLN A 70 -2.83 -15.17 -11.03
N GLU A 71 -1.76 -15.44 -10.28
CA GLU A 71 -1.81 -16.40 -9.17
C GLU A 71 -2.74 -15.93 -8.04
N THR A 72 -2.79 -14.62 -7.79
CA THR A 72 -3.73 -14.04 -6.82
C THR A 72 -5.18 -14.27 -7.27
N ALA A 73 -5.47 -14.03 -8.55
CA ALA A 73 -6.79 -14.27 -9.15
C ALA A 73 -7.16 -15.77 -9.13
N ALA A 74 -6.17 -16.67 -9.26
CA ALA A 74 -6.35 -18.12 -9.16
C ALA A 74 -6.44 -18.65 -7.72
N ALA A 75 -6.44 -17.77 -6.71
CA ALA A 75 -6.39 -18.11 -5.28
C ALA A 75 -5.14 -18.90 -4.83
N ASN A 76 -4.08 -18.92 -5.65
CA ASN A 76 -2.78 -19.51 -5.34
C ASN A 76 -1.92 -18.53 -4.52
N HIS A 77 -2.42 -18.12 -3.37
CA HIS A 77 -1.86 -16.97 -2.64
C HIS A 77 -0.39 -17.13 -2.23
N ASP A 78 0.06 -18.34 -1.88
CA ASP A 78 1.47 -18.57 -1.51
C ASP A 78 2.42 -18.33 -2.69
N LEU A 79 2.05 -18.80 -3.88
CA LEU A 79 2.84 -18.61 -5.09
C LEU A 79 2.80 -17.15 -5.56
N ALA A 80 1.63 -16.52 -5.47
CA ALA A 80 1.48 -15.09 -5.73
C ALA A 80 2.42 -14.25 -4.86
N ILE A 81 2.38 -14.46 -3.54
CA ILE A 81 3.23 -13.74 -2.58
C ILE A 81 4.71 -13.95 -2.91
N LYS A 82 5.13 -15.20 -3.19
CA LYS A 82 6.53 -15.48 -3.55
C LYS A 82 6.99 -14.69 -4.78
N LYS A 83 6.19 -14.68 -5.85
CA LYS A 83 6.51 -13.94 -7.09
C LYS A 83 6.57 -12.44 -6.84
N LEU A 84 5.58 -11.90 -6.12
CA LEU A 84 5.47 -10.47 -5.83
C LEU A 84 6.56 -9.98 -4.89
N GLN A 85 6.96 -10.79 -3.89
CA GLN A 85 8.12 -10.50 -3.06
C GLN A 85 9.40 -10.41 -3.89
N LYS A 86 9.60 -11.32 -4.85
CA LYS A 86 10.74 -11.23 -5.76
C LYS A 86 10.66 -10.00 -6.67
N ALA A 87 9.47 -9.64 -7.16
CA ALA A 87 9.27 -8.44 -7.95
C ALA A 87 9.69 -7.18 -7.19
N VAL A 88 9.17 -7.01 -5.96
CA VAL A 88 9.54 -5.89 -5.06
C VAL A 88 11.03 -5.90 -4.71
N GLN A 89 11.64 -7.09 -4.56
CA GLN A 89 13.09 -7.18 -4.32
C GLN A 89 13.93 -6.65 -5.48
N LEU A 90 13.46 -6.85 -6.72
CA LEU A 90 14.16 -6.45 -7.94
C LEU A 90 13.91 -4.97 -8.29
N ASP A 91 12.73 -4.46 -7.94
CA ASP A 91 12.32 -3.07 -8.15
C ASP A 91 11.55 -2.52 -6.92
N PRO A 92 12.28 -2.11 -5.86
CA PRO A 92 11.67 -1.71 -4.59
C PRO A 92 11.07 -0.29 -4.62
N ALA A 93 11.23 0.44 -5.72
CA ALA A 93 10.68 1.79 -5.87
C ALA A 93 9.34 1.80 -6.63
N ASP A 94 8.97 0.70 -7.27
CA ASP A 94 7.71 0.60 -8.02
C ASP A 94 6.51 0.36 -7.07
N PRO A 95 5.59 1.34 -6.95
CA PRO A 95 4.41 1.20 -6.09
C PRO A 95 3.50 0.04 -6.51
N THR A 96 3.45 -0.30 -7.81
CA THR A 96 2.61 -1.39 -8.32
C THR A 96 2.98 -2.73 -7.69
N GLY A 97 4.28 -3.00 -7.52
CA GLY A 97 4.77 -4.23 -6.88
C GLY A 97 4.29 -4.35 -5.44
N HIS A 98 4.38 -3.27 -4.67
CA HIS A 98 3.91 -3.19 -3.29
C HIS A 98 2.38 -3.35 -3.20
N ILE A 99 1.62 -2.73 -4.09
CA ILE A 99 0.14 -2.85 -4.16
C ILE A 99 -0.29 -4.29 -4.41
N LEU A 100 0.29 -4.92 -5.43
CA LEU A 100 -0.03 -6.31 -5.76
C LEU A 100 0.35 -7.23 -4.58
N LEU A 101 1.51 -7.02 -3.95
CA LEU A 101 1.92 -7.80 -2.78
C LEU A 101 0.95 -7.61 -1.60
N ALA A 102 0.54 -6.38 -1.30
CA ALA A 102 -0.40 -6.08 -0.22
C ALA A 102 -1.77 -6.73 -0.46
N ARG A 103 -2.25 -6.71 -1.71
CA ARG A 103 -3.48 -7.40 -2.12
C ARG A 103 -3.36 -8.91 -1.95
N ALA A 104 -2.28 -9.53 -2.42
CA ALA A 104 -2.05 -10.97 -2.30
C ALA A 104 -1.96 -11.43 -0.83
N LEU A 105 -1.22 -10.68 0.00
CA LEU A 105 -1.13 -10.92 1.45
C LEU A 105 -2.50 -10.83 2.12
N SER A 106 -3.28 -9.81 1.78
CA SER A 106 -4.62 -9.61 2.34
C SER A 106 -5.61 -10.67 1.89
N ALA A 107 -5.52 -11.12 0.63
CA ALA A 107 -6.32 -12.22 0.10
C ALA A 107 -6.00 -13.53 0.86
N LYS A 108 -4.72 -13.83 1.09
CA LYS A 108 -4.30 -14.97 1.91
C LYS A 108 -4.90 -14.92 3.31
N VAL A 109 -4.77 -13.77 3.99
CA VAL A 109 -5.34 -13.55 5.33
C VAL A 109 -6.85 -13.80 5.35
N ARG A 110 -7.58 -13.31 4.34
CA ARG A 110 -9.05 -13.45 4.26
C ARG A 110 -9.51 -14.85 3.88
N SER A 111 -8.71 -15.59 3.13
CA SER A 111 -8.99 -16.98 2.75
C SER A 111 -8.82 -17.95 3.93
N SER A 112 -8.07 -17.56 4.96
CA SER A 112 -7.84 -18.39 6.14
C SER A 112 -8.97 -18.26 7.16
N SER A 113 -9.44 -19.39 7.68
CA SER A 113 -10.36 -19.42 8.83
C SER A 113 -9.68 -19.02 10.14
N ARG A 114 -8.34 -19.11 10.18
CA ARG A 114 -7.50 -18.74 11.32
C ARG A 114 -6.25 -18.03 10.78
N PRO A 115 -6.37 -16.74 10.41
CA PRO A 115 -5.23 -16.00 9.88
C PRO A 115 -4.13 -15.87 10.94
N ASP A 116 -2.89 -16.05 10.50
CA ASP A 116 -1.70 -15.89 11.34
C ASP A 116 -1.47 -14.40 11.64
N GLU A 117 -1.23 -14.05 12.91
CA GLU A 117 -0.94 -12.68 13.34
C GLU A 117 0.24 -12.08 12.57
N LYS A 118 1.26 -12.89 12.26
CA LYS A 118 2.41 -12.43 11.46
C LYS A 118 2.00 -12.06 10.03
N GLN A 119 1.13 -12.85 9.41
CA GLN A 119 0.64 -12.58 8.06
C GLN A 119 -0.23 -11.32 8.03
N ILE A 120 -1.06 -11.11 9.06
CA ILE A 120 -1.86 -9.89 9.19
C ILE A 120 -0.93 -8.68 9.36
N ALA A 121 0.06 -8.77 10.23
CA ALA A 121 1.04 -7.70 10.45
C ALA A 121 1.80 -7.37 9.16
N GLN A 122 2.24 -8.39 8.42
CA GLN A 122 2.92 -8.20 7.14
C GLN A 122 2.03 -7.47 6.13
N ALA A 123 0.76 -7.86 6.01
CA ALA A 123 -0.20 -7.19 5.13
C ALA A 123 -0.41 -5.71 5.52
N ILE A 124 -0.51 -5.42 6.83
CA ILE A 124 -0.65 -4.05 7.35
C ILE A 124 0.55 -3.19 6.99
N GLU A 125 1.77 -3.69 7.23
CA GLU A 125 2.98 -2.93 6.93
C GLU A 125 3.10 -2.63 5.43
N GLU A 126 2.72 -3.58 4.57
CA GLU A 126 2.71 -3.37 3.13
C GLU A 126 1.69 -2.30 2.70
N TRP A 127 0.48 -2.32 3.25
CA TRP A 127 -0.52 -1.29 2.97
C TRP A 127 -0.15 0.10 3.48
N LYS A 128 0.64 0.20 4.56
CA LYS A 128 1.14 1.49 5.05
C LYS A 128 2.13 2.13 4.07
N LEU A 129 2.93 1.33 3.36
CA LEU A 129 3.79 1.87 2.31
C LEU A 129 2.94 2.59 1.25
N ILE A 130 1.83 1.98 0.84
CA ILE A 130 0.94 2.54 -0.18
C ILE A 130 0.17 3.76 0.33
N TRP A 131 -0.27 3.72 1.59
CA TRP A 131 -0.94 4.86 2.22
C TRP A 131 -0.02 6.09 2.26
N HIS A 132 1.26 5.91 2.58
CA HIS A 132 2.18 7.03 2.84
C HIS A 132 3.05 7.46 1.65
N HIS A 133 2.98 6.77 0.50
CA HIS A 133 3.86 7.00 -0.63
C HIS A 133 3.11 7.19 -1.96
N ASP A 134 3.88 7.47 -3.03
CA ASP A 134 3.49 7.88 -4.39
C ASP A 134 2.64 6.85 -5.17
N ALA A 135 1.52 6.46 -4.57
CA ALA A 135 0.44 5.70 -5.19
C ALA A 135 -0.71 6.64 -5.58
N ASP A 136 -1.51 6.24 -6.55
CA ASP A 136 -2.65 7.03 -7.00
C ASP A 136 -3.65 7.26 -5.83
N LEU A 137 -4.43 8.35 -5.89
CA LEU A 137 -5.37 8.69 -4.81
C LEU A 137 -6.31 7.51 -4.46
N LEU A 138 -6.74 6.74 -5.46
CA LEU A 138 -7.57 5.55 -5.28
C LEU A 138 -6.85 4.46 -4.50
N GLU A 139 -5.57 4.24 -4.80
CA GLU A 139 -4.73 3.23 -4.16
C GLU A 139 -4.39 3.64 -2.73
N GLN A 140 -4.17 4.93 -2.46
CA GLN A 140 -4.03 5.43 -1.10
C GLN A 140 -5.31 5.27 -0.27
N VAL A 141 -6.49 5.50 -0.89
CA VAL A 141 -7.79 5.26 -0.25
C VAL A 141 -7.96 3.78 0.06
N GLU A 142 -7.60 2.90 -0.87
CA GLU A 142 -7.57 1.46 -0.66
C GLU A 142 -6.64 1.11 0.51
N GLY A 143 -5.39 1.57 0.49
CA GLY A 143 -4.40 1.31 1.54
C GLY A 143 -4.87 1.74 2.94
N ARG A 144 -5.52 2.90 3.07
CA ARG A 144 -6.16 3.33 4.32
C ARG A 144 -7.26 2.38 4.77
N ARG A 145 -8.18 2.04 3.86
CA ARG A 145 -9.32 1.16 4.15
C ARG A 145 -8.84 -0.22 4.57
N GLU A 146 -7.92 -0.80 3.83
CA GLU A 146 -7.37 -2.14 4.03
C GLU A 146 -6.57 -2.21 5.33
N THR A 147 -5.71 -1.22 5.60
CA THR A 147 -4.96 -1.10 6.86
C THR A 147 -5.92 -1.14 8.07
N HIS A 148 -6.97 -0.32 8.06
CA HIS A 148 -7.93 -0.29 9.16
C HIS A 148 -8.72 -1.60 9.31
N ALA A 149 -9.11 -2.23 8.20
CA ALA A 149 -9.79 -3.52 8.23
C ALA A 149 -8.90 -4.61 8.84
N LEU A 150 -7.64 -4.68 8.43
CA LEU A 150 -6.68 -5.64 8.96
C LEU A 150 -6.32 -5.38 10.43
N GLN A 151 -6.23 -4.11 10.86
CA GLN A 151 -6.03 -3.79 12.28
C GLN A 151 -7.20 -4.25 13.16
N LYS A 152 -8.44 -4.12 12.68
CA LYS A 152 -9.62 -4.67 13.38
C LYS A 152 -9.55 -6.19 13.47
N LEU A 153 -9.18 -6.85 12.37
CA LEU A 153 -8.99 -8.29 12.33
C LEU A 153 -7.88 -8.74 13.29
N ALA A 154 -6.73 -8.07 13.30
CA ALA A 154 -5.62 -8.37 14.21
C ALA A 154 -6.06 -8.31 15.68
N LYS A 155 -6.82 -7.28 16.07
CA LYS A 155 -7.38 -7.15 17.42
C LYS A 155 -8.34 -8.31 17.75
N ALA A 156 -9.18 -8.71 16.80
CA ALA A 156 -10.10 -9.82 16.98
C ALA A 156 -9.36 -11.17 17.14
N VAL A 157 -8.34 -11.41 16.32
CA VAL A 157 -7.49 -12.62 16.41
C VAL A 157 -6.74 -12.65 17.74
N ALA A 158 -6.12 -11.53 18.14
CA ALA A 158 -5.40 -11.44 19.41
C ALA A 158 -6.34 -11.73 20.60
N LYS A 159 -7.55 -11.16 20.60
CA LYS A 159 -8.56 -11.43 21.64
C LYS A 159 -8.97 -12.91 21.64
N TYR A 160 -9.23 -13.50 20.49
CA TYR A 160 -9.57 -14.92 20.38
C TYR A 160 -8.47 -15.83 20.93
N ASN A 161 -7.21 -15.54 20.60
CA ASN A 161 -6.03 -16.28 21.07
C ASN A 161 -5.80 -16.13 22.59
N GLN A 162 -6.16 -14.98 23.17
CA GLN A 162 -6.14 -14.78 24.63
C GLN A 162 -7.21 -15.61 25.33
N GLU A 163 -8.41 -15.70 24.76
CA GLU A 163 -9.51 -16.50 25.30
C GLU A 163 -9.31 -18.01 25.09
N HIS A 164 -8.54 -18.41 24.07
CA HIS A 164 -8.33 -19.81 23.68
C HIS A 164 -6.83 -20.16 23.52
N PRO A 165 -6.02 -20.12 24.58
CA PRO A 165 -4.56 -20.23 24.50
C PRO A 165 -4.06 -21.58 23.95
N ALA A 166 -4.85 -22.65 24.08
CA ALA A 166 -4.52 -23.95 23.51
C ALA A 166 -4.54 -23.96 21.96
N ASN A 167 -5.35 -23.09 21.33
CA ASN A 167 -5.43 -22.97 19.87
C ASN A 167 -4.25 -22.17 19.29
N SER A 168 -3.66 -21.27 20.08
CA SER A 168 -2.51 -20.43 19.71
C SER A 168 -1.25 -21.26 19.45
N GLN A 169 -1.07 -22.36 20.20
CA GLN A 169 0.08 -23.27 20.05
C GLN A 169 0.01 -24.13 18.79
N VAL A 170 -1.18 -24.42 18.28
CA VAL A 170 -1.38 -25.22 17.05
C VAL A 170 -1.06 -24.38 15.81
N ALA A 171 -1.51 -23.12 15.78
CA ALA A 171 -1.20 -22.19 14.70
C ALA A 171 0.31 -21.94 14.55
N ALA A 172 1.03 -21.82 15.68
CA ALA A 172 2.48 -21.63 15.69
C ALA A 172 3.25 -22.84 15.12
N LYS A 173 2.79 -24.07 15.36
CA LYS A 173 3.42 -25.30 14.83
C LYS A 173 3.21 -25.49 13.32
N THR A 174 2.02 -25.16 12.81
CA THR A 174 1.74 -25.25 11.36
C THR A 174 2.55 -24.26 10.50
N SER A 175 3.05 -23.17 11.07
CA SER A 175 3.92 -22.22 10.37
C SER A 175 5.41 -22.63 10.36
N THR A 176 5.85 -23.53 11.25
CA THR A 176 7.23 -24.04 11.28
C THR A 176 7.45 -25.28 10.40
N ASP A 177 6.41 -26.06 10.10
CA ASP A 177 6.53 -27.32 9.35
C ASP A 177 6.46 -27.16 7.81
N LYS A 178 6.39 -25.92 7.30
CA LYS A 178 6.31 -25.61 5.86
C LYS A 178 7.57 -24.93 5.28
N LEU A 179 8.72 -25.05 5.95
CA LEU A 179 10.02 -24.59 5.45
C LEU A 179 10.86 -25.74 4.90
#